data_AF-A0A067TVI5-F1
#
_entry.id   AF-A0A067TVI5-F1
#
_cell.length_a   1.000
_cell.length_b   1.000
_cell.length_c   1.000
_cell.angle_alpha   90.00
_cell.angle_beta   90.00
_cell.angle_gamma   90.00
#
_symmetry.space_group_name_H-M   'P 1'
#
loop_
_entity.id
_entity.type
_entity.pdbx_description
1 polymer ?
#
loop_
_entity_poly.entity_id
_entity_poly.type
_entity_poly.pdbx_seq_one_letter_code
_entity_poly.pdbx_strand_id
1 'polypeptide(L)'
;MGLFSSLGFHSRNELGITQHRTYRTKYRGINSIKIQPDGGNLLAAANESGSILIYDLVAETDLPQQFKTLSLEFGGATELLWLTSDILVAGTTRGKLVVFSLKNDAKRLFEICNVKAHGDGASLVAVQSIDFCPYTNRLVSVGQGVSSVRLWDVSSDGMLLSRDLPSPTSFYEPRPSYACLNCIFPAKSLLLSHGR
;
A
#
# COMPACT_ATOMS: atom_id res chain seq x y z
N MET A 1 -40.45 -4.73 30.69
CA MET A 1 -39.11 -4.19 30.96
C MET A 1 -38.14 -5.36 31.01
N GLY A 2 -37.33 -5.54 29.97
CA GLY A 2 -36.28 -6.56 29.92
C GLY A 2 -34.98 -5.88 29.50
N LEU A 3 -34.02 -5.81 30.42
CA LEU A 3 -32.69 -5.28 30.20
C LEU A 3 -31.89 -6.30 29.38
N PHE A 4 -31.46 -5.93 28.17
CA PHE A 4 -30.44 -6.68 27.44
C PHE A 4 -29.06 -6.22 27.92
N SER A 5 -28.38 -7.05 28.71
CA SER A 5 -26.97 -6.87 29.05
C SER A 5 -26.10 -7.38 27.90
N SER A 6 -25.51 -6.46 27.14
CA SER A 6 -24.45 -6.77 26.17
C SER A 6 -23.12 -6.91 26.92
N LEU A 7 -22.61 -8.15 27.03
CA LEU A 7 -21.28 -8.45 27.55
C LEU A 7 -20.23 -8.15 26.47
N GLY A 8 -19.79 -6.89 26.41
CA GLY A 8 -18.62 -6.50 25.63
C GLY A 8 -17.34 -6.91 26.37
N PHE A 9 -16.60 -7.88 25.84
CA PHE A 9 -15.25 -8.20 26.31
C PHE A 9 -14.30 -7.05 25.93
N HIS A 10 -13.91 -6.25 26.92
CA HIS A 10 -12.94 -5.17 26.76
C HIS A 10 -11.53 -5.71 27.03
N SER A 11 -10.78 -6.01 25.97
CA SER A 11 -9.34 -6.21 26.08
C SER A 11 -8.66 -4.83 26.07
N ARG A 12 -8.05 -4.44 27.20
CA ARG A 12 -7.23 -3.22 27.28
C ARG A 12 -5.86 -3.52 26.69
N ASN A 13 -5.48 -2.83 25.62
CA ASN A 13 -4.06 -2.72 25.26
C ASN A 13 -3.42 -1.52 25.97
N GLU A 14 -2.09 -1.48 26.01
CA GLU A 14 -1.27 -0.47 26.70
C GLU A 14 -1.53 0.98 26.23
N LEU A 15 -2.25 1.14 25.12
CA LEU A 15 -2.66 2.44 24.55
C LEU A 15 -4.05 2.90 25.02
N GLY A 16 -4.72 2.15 25.90
CA GLY A 16 -6.05 2.51 26.38
C GLY A 16 -7.15 2.42 25.31
N ILE A 17 -6.90 1.73 24.19
CA ILE A 17 -7.90 1.55 23.13
C ILE A 17 -8.94 0.55 23.62
N THR A 18 -10.14 1.04 23.92
CA THR A 18 -11.24 0.25 24.51
C THR A 18 -12.17 -0.38 23.48
N GLN A 19 -12.03 -0.03 22.19
CA GLN A 19 -12.93 -0.49 21.15
C GLN A 19 -12.15 -0.87 19.89
N HIS A 20 -12.24 -2.15 19.50
CA HIS A 20 -11.87 -2.61 18.16
C HIS A 20 -13.16 -3.06 17.47
N ARG A 21 -13.31 -2.71 16.19
CA ARG A 21 -14.44 -3.17 15.36
C ARG A 21 -13.91 -4.12 14.31
N THR A 22 -14.58 -5.26 14.16
CA THR A 22 -14.21 -6.30 13.19
C THR A 22 -15.12 -6.21 11.98
N TYR A 23 -14.57 -5.87 10.82
CA TYR A 23 -15.29 -5.82 9.56
C TYR A 23 -15.00 -7.10 8.78
N ARG A 24 -15.99 -8.00 8.74
CA ARG A 24 -15.89 -9.22 7.94
C ARG A 24 -16.25 -8.90 6.50
N THR A 25 -15.23 -8.94 5.65
CA THR A 25 -15.41 -8.93 4.21
C THR A 25 -15.61 -10.36 3.70
N LYS A 26 -16.39 -10.53 2.62
CA LYS A 26 -16.52 -11.84 1.95
C LYS A 26 -15.21 -12.28 1.26
N TYR A 27 -14.28 -11.35 1.09
CA TYR A 27 -13.03 -11.54 0.39
C TYR A 27 -11.99 -12.13 1.36
N ARG A 28 -11.54 -13.36 1.08
CA ARG A 28 -10.49 -14.03 1.87
C ARG A 28 -9.10 -13.53 1.47
N GLY A 29 -8.13 -13.70 2.37
CA GLY A 29 -6.72 -13.48 2.07
C GLY A 29 -6.36 -12.01 1.82
N ILE A 30 -6.89 -11.10 2.65
CA ILE A 30 -6.41 -9.71 2.64
C ILE A 30 -4.94 -9.72 3.04
N ASN A 31 -4.09 -9.27 2.14
CA ASN A 31 -2.64 -9.29 2.31
C ASN A 31 -2.01 -7.90 2.33
N SER A 32 -2.77 -6.86 1.94
CA SER A 32 -2.32 -5.47 2.02
C SER A 32 -3.47 -4.54 2.43
N ILE A 33 -3.17 -3.61 3.35
CA ILE A 33 -4.08 -2.55 3.78
C ILE A 33 -3.31 -1.22 3.88
N LYS A 34 -3.89 -0.11 3.40
CA LYS A 34 -3.32 1.23 3.54
C LYS A 34 -4.43 2.28 3.72
N ILE A 35 -4.24 3.15 4.71
CA ILE A 35 -5.07 4.34 4.92
C ILE A 35 -4.57 5.46 4.00
N GLN A 36 -5.50 6.20 3.41
CA GLN A 36 -5.22 7.36 2.58
C GLN A 36 -4.48 8.43 3.40
N PRO A 37 -3.44 9.07 2.84
CA PRO A 37 -2.66 10.08 3.54
C PRO A 37 -3.43 11.40 3.70
N ASP A 38 -2.80 12.36 4.39
CA ASP A 38 -3.24 13.76 4.48
C ASP A 38 -4.61 13.98 5.12
N GLY A 39 -4.99 13.11 6.06
CA GLY A 39 -6.28 13.17 6.74
C GLY A 39 -7.45 12.69 5.88
N GLY A 40 -7.15 11.99 4.78
CA GLY A 40 -8.15 11.30 3.98
C GLY A 40 -8.95 10.27 4.78
N ASN A 41 -10.15 9.99 4.31
CA ASN A 41 -11.10 9.07 4.95
C ASN A 41 -11.09 7.67 4.32
N LEU A 42 -10.27 7.41 3.30
CA LEU A 42 -10.31 6.13 2.61
C LEU A 42 -9.35 5.10 3.21
N LEU A 43 -9.80 3.85 3.29
CA LEU A 43 -8.99 2.67 3.56
C LEU A 43 -9.02 1.77 2.32
N ALA A 44 -7.86 1.50 1.75
CA ALA A 44 -7.69 0.50 0.71
C ALA A 44 -7.26 -0.84 1.32
N ALA A 45 -7.91 -1.92 0.92
CA ALA A 45 -7.58 -3.28 1.32
C ALA A 45 -7.60 -4.17 0.09
N ALA A 46 -6.55 -4.96 -0.13
CA ALA A 46 -6.46 -5.84 -1.29
C ALA A 46 -6.17 -7.29 -0.92
N ASN A 47 -6.48 -8.18 -1.85
CA ASN A 47 -6.26 -9.60 -1.70
C ASN A 47 -5.50 -10.23 -2.88
N GLU A 48 -5.10 -11.48 -2.65
CA GLU A 48 -4.41 -12.33 -3.64
C GLU A 48 -5.28 -12.73 -4.84
N SER A 49 -6.61 -12.54 -4.76
CA SER A 49 -7.52 -12.79 -5.89
C SER A 49 -7.64 -11.59 -6.84
N GLY A 50 -6.97 -10.48 -6.55
CA GLY A 50 -6.92 -9.30 -7.42
C GLY A 50 -8.05 -8.30 -7.15
N SER A 51 -8.80 -8.47 -6.06
CA SER A 51 -9.79 -7.49 -5.63
C SER A 51 -9.13 -6.44 -4.73
N ILE A 52 -9.39 -5.16 -5.00
CA ILE A 52 -9.10 -4.04 -4.10
C ILE A 52 -10.43 -3.48 -3.62
N LEU A 53 -10.63 -3.47 -2.31
CA LEU A 53 -11.76 -2.89 -1.63
C LEU A 53 -11.37 -1.52 -1.10
N ILE A 54 -12.26 -0.55 -1.28
CA ILE A 54 -12.09 0.80 -0.78
C ILE A 54 -13.22 1.08 0.17
N TYR A 55 -12.86 1.45 1.39
CA TYR A 55 -13.80 1.81 2.45
C TYR A 55 -13.70 3.30 2.72
N ASP A 56 -14.85 3.95 2.90
CA ASP A 56 -14.93 5.27 3.52
C ASP A 56 -15.06 5.07 5.04
N LEU A 57 -14.09 5.56 5.79
CA LEU A 57 -14.00 5.41 7.25
C LEU A 57 -14.86 6.41 8.03
N VAL A 58 -15.34 7.49 7.39
CA VAL A 58 -16.05 8.61 8.04
C VAL A 58 -17.47 8.76 7.48
N ALA A 59 -18.02 7.69 6.89
CA ALA A 59 -19.38 7.70 6.36
C ALA A 59 -20.41 8.06 7.46
N GLU A 60 -21.48 8.77 7.07
CA GLU A 60 -22.51 9.38 7.94
C GLU A 60 -23.23 8.41 8.91
N THR A 61 -23.04 7.10 8.74
CA THR A 61 -23.73 6.04 9.50
C THR A 61 -22.87 5.44 10.63
N ASP A 62 -21.88 6.15 11.15
CA ASP A 62 -20.95 5.70 12.22
C ASP A 62 -20.20 4.38 11.95
N LEU A 63 -20.13 3.96 10.67
CA LEU A 63 -19.50 2.71 10.24
C LEU A 63 -18.74 2.90 8.92
N PRO A 64 -17.54 2.32 8.78
CA PRO A 64 -16.87 2.17 7.51
C PRO A 64 -17.78 1.53 6.46
N GLN A 65 -17.99 2.22 5.36
CA GLN A 65 -18.79 1.72 4.24
C GLN A 65 -17.90 1.35 3.07
N GLN A 66 -18.18 0.21 2.44
CA GLN A 66 -17.50 -0.15 1.21
C GLN A 66 -17.95 0.81 0.10
N PHE A 67 -17.07 1.72 -0.27
CA PHE A 67 -17.29 2.74 -1.28
C PHE A 67 -17.09 2.19 -2.70
N LYS A 68 -16.08 1.32 -2.89
CA LYS A 68 -15.72 0.81 -4.23
C LYS A 68 -15.04 -0.54 -4.18
N THR A 69 -15.17 -1.30 -5.26
CA THR A 69 -14.34 -2.46 -5.56
C THR A 69 -13.66 -2.26 -6.91
N LEU A 70 -12.37 -2.53 -6.97
CA LEU A 70 -11.55 -2.57 -8.17
C LEU A 70 -11.08 -4.01 -8.40
N SER A 71 -10.91 -4.38 -9.67
CA SER A 71 -10.43 -5.70 -10.07
C SER A 71 -9.13 -5.52 -10.86
N LEU A 72 -8.09 -6.24 -10.48
CA LEU A 72 -6.81 -6.29 -11.16
C LEU A 72 -6.81 -7.41 -12.20
N GLU A 73 -6.54 -7.07 -13.46
CA GLU A 73 -6.43 -8.05 -14.54
C GLU A 73 -5.07 -8.77 -14.55
N PHE A 74 -4.11 -8.29 -13.75
CA PHE A 74 -2.72 -8.74 -13.72
C PHE A 74 -2.41 -9.58 -12.47
N GLY A 75 -3.37 -10.36 -12.01
CA GLY A 75 -3.25 -11.21 -10.82
C GLY A 75 -3.54 -10.48 -9.51
N GLY A 76 -3.34 -11.21 -8.41
CA GLY A 76 -3.50 -10.72 -7.04
C GLY A 76 -2.74 -9.44 -6.75
N ALA A 77 -3.26 -8.60 -5.86
CA ALA A 77 -2.45 -7.53 -5.29
C ALA A 77 -1.45 -8.13 -4.31
N THR A 78 -0.23 -7.62 -4.26
CA THR A 78 0.80 -8.01 -3.29
C THR A 78 1.13 -6.88 -2.32
N GLU A 79 1.12 -5.63 -2.78
CA GLU A 79 1.37 -4.43 -2.00
C GLU A 79 0.44 -3.32 -2.52
N LEU A 80 -0.01 -2.45 -1.61
CA LEU A 80 -0.73 -1.22 -1.95
C LEU A 80 0.11 -0.04 -1.47
N LEU A 81 0.05 1.10 -2.15
CA LEU A 81 0.74 2.32 -1.73
C LEU A 81 -0.04 3.55 -2.20
N TRP A 82 -0.43 4.42 -1.27
CA TRP A 82 -0.92 5.75 -1.63
C TRP A 82 0.28 6.66 -1.90
N LEU A 83 0.35 7.27 -3.09
CA LEU A 83 1.37 8.29 -3.41
C LEU A 83 0.94 9.68 -2.93
N THR A 84 -0.36 9.94 -3.03
CA THR A 84 -1.02 11.17 -2.59
C THR A 84 -2.43 10.81 -2.09
N SER A 85 -3.20 11.80 -1.65
CA SER A 85 -4.63 11.60 -1.36
C SER A 85 -5.41 11.02 -2.55
N ASP A 86 -4.97 11.26 -3.79
CA ASP A 86 -5.77 10.89 -4.96
C ASP A 86 -5.21 9.73 -5.76
N ILE A 87 -3.99 9.27 -5.47
CA ILE A 87 -3.27 8.30 -6.30
C ILE A 87 -2.91 7.07 -5.47
N LEU A 88 -3.46 5.92 -5.89
CA LEU A 88 -3.20 4.61 -5.30
C LEU A 88 -2.43 3.74 -6.30
N VAL A 89 -1.37 3.09 -5.85
CA VAL A 89 -0.60 2.12 -6.62
C VAL A 89 -0.80 0.73 -6.03
N ALA A 90 -0.97 -0.26 -6.89
CA ALA A 90 -1.00 -1.68 -6.53
C ALA A 90 0.14 -2.42 -7.24
N GLY A 91 0.93 -3.17 -6.47
CA GLY A 91 1.82 -4.20 -6.99
C GLY A 91 1.05 -5.48 -7.19
N THR A 92 1.37 -6.23 -8.25
CA THR A 92 0.64 -7.48 -8.55
C THR A 92 1.53 -8.72 -8.55
N THR A 93 0.90 -9.88 -8.37
CA THR A 93 1.56 -11.19 -8.44
C THR A 93 2.11 -11.51 -9.83
N ARG A 94 1.69 -10.80 -10.88
CA ARG A 94 2.23 -10.92 -12.24
C ARG A 94 3.22 -9.81 -12.61
N GLY A 95 3.78 -9.11 -11.62
CA GLY A 95 4.89 -8.20 -11.83
C GLY A 95 4.52 -6.85 -12.43
N LYS A 96 3.25 -6.46 -12.34
CA LYS A 96 2.82 -5.13 -12.75
C LYS A 96 2.68 -4.19 -11.56
N LEU A 97 2.92 -2.92 -11.82
CA LEU A 97 2.38 -1.82 -11.02
C LEU A 97 1.16 -1.28 -11.74
N VAL A 98 0.05 -1.10 -11.03
CA VAL A 98 -1.19 -0.52 -11.54
C VAL A 98 -1.49 0.73 -10.74
N VAL A 99 -1.75 1.85 -11.42
CA VAL A 99 -2.00 3.15 -10.79
C VAL A 99 -3.45 3.56 -11.00
N PHE A 100 -4.10 3.96 -9.92
CA PHE A 100 -5.47 4.44 -9.89
C PHE A 100 -5.53 5.90 -9.45
N SER A 101 -6.45 6.69 -10.03
CA SER A 101 -6.76 8.06 -9.61
C SER A 101 -8.15 8.19 -9.02
N LEU A 102 -8.31 9.08 -8.04
CA LEU A 102 -9.58 9.64 -7.57
C LEU A 102 -9.91 11.01 -8.19
N LYS A 103 -9.02 11.60 -9.01
CA LYS A 103 -9.12 13.01 -9.44
C LYS A 103 -10.26 13.37 -10.40
N ASN A 104 -11.11 12.44 -10.82
CA ASN A 104 -12.20 12.82 -11.72
C ASN A 104 -13.28 13.62 -10.97
N ASP A 105 -14.08 14.39 -11.70
CA ASP A 105 -15.16 15.22 -11.15
C ASP A 105 -16.19 14.39 -10.34
N ALA A 106 -16.29 13.10 -10.63
CA ALA A 106 -17.16 12.17 -9.93
C ALA A 106 -16.49 11.50 -8.70
N LYS A 107 -15.24 11.86 -8.37
CA LYS A 107 -14.39 11.24 -7.34
C LYS A 107 -14.34 9.71 -7.38
N ARG A 108 -14.47 9.12 -8.56
CA ARG A 108 -14.43 7.66 -8.78
C ARG A 108 -12.99 7.22 -8.97
N LEU A 109 -12.61 6.09 -8.37
CA LEU A 109 -11.35 5.41 -8.71
C LEU A 109 -11.39 4.85 -10.13
N PHE A 110 -10.38 5.17 -10.93
CA PHE A 110 -10.14 4.62 -12.26
C PHE A 110 -8.66 4.35 -12.48
N GLU A 111 -8.34 3.36 -13.30
CA GLU A 111 -6.95 3.07 -13.69
C GLU A 111 -6.44 4.16 -14.63
N ILE A 112 -5.27 4.72 -14.33
CA ILE A 112 -4.59 5.72 -15.17
C ILE A 112 -3.57 5.03 -16.06
N CYS A 113 -2.77 4.14 -15.49
CA CYS A 113 -1.79 3.34 -16.20
C CYS A 113 -1.46 2.04 -15.46
N ASN A 114 -0.85 1.12 -16.19
CA ASN A 114 -0.15 -0.02 -15.63
C ASN A 114 1.19 -0.20 -16.35
N VAL A 115 2.21 -0.56 -15.59
CA VAL A 115 3.57 -0.77 -16.12
C VAL A 115 4.08 -2.13 -15.69
N LYS A 116 4.83 -2.79 -16.59
CA LYS A 116 5.52 -4.03 -16.26
C LYS A 116 6.78 -3.68 -15.46
N ALA A 117 6.73 -3.97 -14.17
CA ALA A 117 7.83 -3.67 -13.26
C ALA A 117 8.81 -4.83 -13.11
N HIS A 118 8.35 -6.07 -13.09
CA HIS A 118 9.23 -7.23 -12.90
C HIS A 118 8.87 -8.37 -13.86
N GLY A 119 9.85 -9.23 -14.14
CA GLY A 119 9.75 -10.30 -15.14
C GLY A 119 10.23 -9.89 -16.54
N ASP A 120 10.59 -10.88 -17.35
CA ASP A 120 11.12 -10.74 -18.71
C ASP A 120 10.04 -10.92 -19.79
N GLY A 121 8.85 -11.40 -19.42
CA GLY A 121 7.70 -11.57 -20.31
C GLY A 121 7.36 -13.02 -20.57
N ALA A 122 8.31 -13.92 -20.32
CA ALA A 122 8.07 -15.34 -20.17
C ALA A 122 7.79 -15.70 -18.70
N SER A 123 8.50 -15.07 -17.78
CA SER A 123 8.37 -15.29 -16.33
C SER A 123 7.56 -14.18 -15.67
N LEU A 124 6.50 -14.57 -14.95
CA LEU A 124 5.72 -13.69 -14.09
C LEU A 124 6.40 -13.59 -12.72
N VAL A 125 6.96 -12.43 -12.41
CA VAL A 125 7.64 -12.18 -11.13
C VAL A 125 6.78 -11.26 -10.29
N ALA A 126 6.25 -11.72 -9.17
CA ALA A 126 5.44 -10.91 -8.28
C ALA A 126 6.20 -9.65 -7.83
N VAL A 127 5.51 -8.49 -7.83
CA VAL A 127 6.03 -7.31 -7.14
C VAL A 127 6.03 -7.64 -5.65
N GLN A 128 7.19 -7.64 -5.01
CA GLN A 128 7.30 -8.01 -3.61
C GLN A 128 7.06 -6.80 -2.69
N SER A 129 7.58 -5.63 -3.07
CA SER A 129 7.37 -4.41 -2.31
C SER A 129 7.52 -3.16 -3.17
N ILE A 130 6.92 -2.08 -2.70
CA ILE A 130 6.88 -0.77 -3.35
C ILE A 130 7.07 0.29 -2.26
N ASP A 131 7.87 1.32 -2.55
CA ASP A 131 8.00 2.48 -1.68
C ASP A 131 8.08 3.78 -2.50
N PHE A 132 7.75 4.91 -1.88
CA PHE A 132 7.68 6.22 -2.54
C PHE A 132 8.35 7.31 -1.73
N CYS A 133 9.20 8.10 -2.40
CA CYS A 133 9.80 9.30 -1.87
C CYS A 133 9.11 10.55 -2.45
N PRO A 134 8.30 11.28 -1.67
CA PRO A 134 7.60 12.47 -2.13
C PRO A 134 8.55 13.63 -2.44
N TYR A 135 9.70 13.71 -1.76
CA TYR A 135 10.69 14.79 -2.00
C TYR A 135 11.26 14.74 -3.41
N THR A 136 11.47 13.55 -3.96
CA THR A 136 11.98 13.38 -5.33
C THR A 136 10.92 12.97 -6.34
N ASN A 137 9.66 12.77 -5.92
CA ASN A 137 8.60 12.12 -6.70
C ASN A 137 9.06 10.82 -7.37
N ARG A 138 9.67 9.95 -6.57
CA ARG A 138 10.20 8.67 -7.06
C ARG A 138 9.59 7.50 -6.35
N LEU A 139 9.21 6.51 -7.13
CA LEU A 139 8.76 5.23 -6.66
C LEU A 139 9.84 4.19 -6.93
N VAL A 140 10.04 3.28 -5.98
CA VAL A 140 10.88 2.11 -6.14
C VAL A 140 10.04 0.85 -6.05
N SER A 141 10.42 -0.18 -6.79
CA SER A 141 9.81 -1.50 -6.65
C SER A 141 10.84 -2.61 -6.75
N VAL A 142 10.59 -3.69 -6.02
CA VAL A 142 11.37 -4.92 -6.05
C VAL A 142 10.47 -6.11 -6.35
N GLY A 143 10.98 -7.07 -7.10
CA GLY A 143 10.27 -8.31 -7.41
C GLY A 143 10.75 -9.47 -6.56
N GLN A 144 9.91 -10.48 -6.40
CA GLN A 144 10.29 -11.68 -5.66
C GLN A 144 11.40 -12.45 -6.38
N GLY A 145 12.53 -12.65 -5.71
CA GLY A 145 13.65 -13.44 -6.25
C GLY A 145 14.42 -12.78 -7.39
N VAL A 146 14.19 -11.49 -7.67
CA VAL A 146 15.04 -10.71 -8.59
C VAL A 146 16.12 -9.97 -7.83
N SER A 147 17.30 -9.87 -8.46
CA SER A 147 18.46 -9.15 -7.90
C SER A 147 18.50 -7.68 -8.33
N SER A 148 17.35 -7.08 -8.67
CA SER A 148 17.29 -5.69 -9.14
C SER A 148 16.14 -4.91 -8.48
N VAL A 149 16.41 -3.61 -8.28
CA VAL A 149 15.43 -2.60 -7.88
C VAL A 149 15.09 -1.78 -9.13
N ARG A 150 13.80 -1.50 -9.35
CA ARG A 150 13.38 -0.59 -10.41
C ARG A 150 12.97 0.76 -9.83
N LEU A 151 13.39 1.82 -10.52
CA LEU A 151 13.10 3.19 -10.17
C LEU A 151 12.18 3.82 -11.22
N TRP A 152 11.19 4.57 -10.74
CA TRP A 152 10.17 5.21 -11.55
C TRP A 152 10.11 6.69 -11.14
N ASP A 153 10.16 7.57 -12.14
CA ASP A 153 9.76 8.96 -11.92
C ASP A 153 8.22 9.02 -12.00
N VAL A 154 7.61 9.66 -11.01
CA VAL A 154 6.15 9.79 -10.89
C VAL A 154 5.74 11.19 -11.33
N SER A 155 4.88 11.29 -12.34
CA SER A 155 4.32 12.56 -12.78
C SER A 155 3.21 13.06 -11.85
N SER A 156 2.81 14.33 -11.98
CA SER A 156 1.78 14.98 -11.16
C SER A 156 0.38 14.34 -11.28
N ASP A 157 0.11 13.64 -12.38
CA ASP A 157 -1.11 12.89 -12.64
C ASP A 157 -0.98 11.41 -12.25
N GLY A 158 0.19 10.96 -11.79
CA GLY A 158 0.43 9.60 -11.31
C GLY A 158 0.97 8.62 -12.36
N MET A 159 1.27 9.06 -13.57
CA MET A 159 1.95 8.22 -14.56
C MET A 159 3.33 7.82 -14.06
N LEU A 160 3.70 6.55 -14.31
CA LEU A 160 5.01 6.01 -13.98
C LEU A 160 5.88 5.99 -15.23
N LEU A 161 7.00 6.72 -15.18
CA LEU A 161 8.01 6.74 -16.23
C LEU A 161 9.20 5.92 -15.77
N SER A 162 9.51 4.85 -16.50
CA SER A 162 10.68 4.03 -16.23
C SER A 162 11.94 4.84 -16.49
N ARG A 163 12.86 4.83 -15.54
CA ARG A 163 14.21 5.33 -15.78
C ARG A 163 15.10 4.14 -16.10
N ASP A 164 15.54 4.06 -17.35
CA ASP A 164 16.63 3.16 -17.73
C ASP A 164 17.92 3.74 -17.11
N LEU A 165 18.21 3.33 -15.89
CA LEU A 165 19.56 3.47 -15.39
C LEU A 165 20.40 2.44 -16.16
N PRO A 166 21.52 2.84 -16.80
CA PRO A 166 22.45 1.85 -17.32
C PRO A 166 22.81 0.91 -16.18
N SER A 167 22.63 -0.39 -16.40
CA SER A 167 22.84 -1.44 -15.41
C SER A 167 24.12 -1.16 -14.63
N PRO A 168 24.06 -0.85 -13.32
CA PRO A 168 25.28 -0.69 -12.56
C PRO A 168 25.88 -2.09 -12.41
N THR A 169 26.86 -2.40 -13.25
CA THR A 169 27.84 -3.45 -12.95
C THR A 169 28.74 -3.06 -11.76
N SER A 170 28.54 -1.89 -11.17
CA SER A 170 29.25 -1.44 -9.98
C SER A 170 28.40 -1.70 -8.74
N PHE A 171 28.88 -2.62 -7.89
CA PHE A 171 28.62 -2.59 -6.45
C PHE A 171 28.72 -1.15 -5.94
N TYR A 172 27.67 -0.66 -5.29
CA TYR A 172 27.73 0.59 -4.57
C TYR A 172 28.53 0.33 -3.30
N GLU A 173 29.83 0.67 -3.31
CA GLU A 173 30.55 0.83 -2.04
C GLU A 173 29.93 2.02 -1.30
N PRO A 174 29.47 1.85 -0.04
CA PRO A 174 28.98 2.97 0.73
C PRO A 174 30.13 3.95 0.93
N ARG A 175 30.02 5.14 0.31
CA ARG A 175 30.93 6.24 0.63
C ARG A 175 30.70 6.64 2.10
N PRO A 176 31.77 6.77 2.91
CA PRO A 176 31.61 7.27 4.26
C PRO A 176 31.11 8.72 4.22
N SER A 177 29.95 8.92 4.86
CA SER A 177 29.46 10.14 5.52
C SER A 177 29.49 11.48 4.76
N TYR A 178 28.30 12.02 4.48
CA TYR A 178 27.82 13.20 5.21
C TYR A 178 26.36 12.96 5.60
N ALA A 179 26.05 13.16 6.88
CA ALA A 179 24.74 12.91 7.46
C ALA A 179 23.65 13.74 6.78
N CYS A 180 22.66 13.07 6.17
CA CYS A 180 21.34 13.65 6.01
C CYS A 180 20.51 13.20 7.22
N LEU A 181 20.46 14.07 8.24
CA LEU A 181 19.92 13.76 9.57
C LEU A 181 18.38 13.67 9.63
N ASN A 182 17.67 13.64 8.49
CA ASN A 182 16.20 13.73 8.48
C ASN A 182 15.46 12.63 7.68
N CYS A 183 16.13 11.53 7.31
CA CYS A 183 15.43 10.35 6.77
C CYS A 183 15.39 9.25 7.84
N ILE A 184 14.65 9.48 8.93
CA ILE A 184 14.34 8.42 9.89
C ILE A 184 13.18 7.61 9.31
N PHE A 185 13.50 6.45 8.76
CA PHE A 185 12.52 5.36 8.63
C PHE A 185 12.03 5.00 10.03
N PRO A 186 10.72 4.93 10.33
CA PRO A 186 10.29 4.30 11.56
C PRO A 186 10.53 2.79 11.44
N ALA A 187 11.69 2.35 11.91
CA ALA A 187 11.91 0.96 12.25
C ALA A 187 10.90 0.58 13.34
N LYS A 188 10.00 -0.36 13.06
CA LYS A 188 9.20 -1.02 14.10
C LYS A 188 10.17 -1.76 15.02
N SER A 189 10.54 -1.16 16.16
CA SER A 189 11.26 -1.87 17.22
C SER A 189 10.25 -2.69 18.04
N LEU A 190 10.28 -4.01 17.88
CA LEU A 190 9.78 -4.94 18.88
C LEU A 190 10.78 -4.96 20.04
N LEU A 191 10.49 -4.23 21.11
CA LEU A 191 11.17 -4.42 22.39
C LEU A 191 10.49 -5.58 23.12
N LEU A 192 11.12 -6.76 23.10
CA LEU A 192 10.86 -7.80 24.08
C LEU A 192 11.66 -7.47 25.34
N SER A 193 11.00 -6.89 26.34
CA SER A 193 11.53 -6.86 27.70
C SER A 193 11.38 -8.26 28.31
N HIS A 194 12.48 -9.01 28.43
CA HIS A 194 12.56 -10.10 29.41
C HIS A 194 13.25 -9.55 30.66
N GLY A 195 12.51 -9.52 31.77
CA GLY A 195 13.01 -9.12 33.06
C GLY A 195 12.07 -9.56 34.17
N ARG A 196 12.19 -10.82 34.58
CA ARG A 196 12.62 -11.22 35.93
C ARG A 196 12.93 -12.71 35.96
#